data_AF-A0A9E3EH93-F1
#
_entry.id   AF-A0A9E3EH93-F1
#
_cell.length_a   1.000
_cell.length_b   1.000
_cell.length_c   1.000
_cell.angle_alpha   90.00
_cell.angle_beta   90.00
_cell.angle_gamma   90.00
#
_symmetry.space_group_name_H-M   'P 1'
#
loop_
_entity.id
_entity.type
_entity.pdbx_description
1 polymer ?
#
loop_
_entity_poly.entity_id
_entity_poly.type
_entity_poly.pdbx_seq_one_letter_code
_entity_poly.pdbx_strand_id
1 'polypeptide(L)' 'GKRALVRVEIAEAEKSRTENLVERLMGKKPELRFQFIQENAQFAAAAVDI' A
#
# COMPACT_ATOMS: atom_id res chain seq x y z
N GLY A 1 -20.27 21.02 -11.41
CA GLY A 1 -18.81 20.93 -11.59
C GLY A 1 -18.46 19.79 -12.54
N LYS A 2 -17.40 19.92 -13.34
CA LYS A 2 -16.90 18.85 -14.21
C LYS A 2 -16.13 17.85 -13.34
N ARG A 3 -16.64 16.63 -13.19
CA ARG A 3 -15.95 15.54 -12.48
C ARG A 3 -15.00 14.84 -13.46
N ALA A 4 -13.78 14.55 -13.01
CA ALA A 4 -12.86 13.65 -13.71
C ALA A 4 -12.94 12.28 -13.04
N LEU A 5 -13.11 11.22 -13.83
CA LEU A 5 -13.17 9.84 -13.35
C LEU A 5 -11.94 9.09 -13.84
N VAL A 6 -11.42 8.21 -12.99
CA VAL A 6 -10.34 7.28 -13.33
C VAL A 6 -10.90 5.87 -13.28
N ARG A 7 -10.57 5.05 -14.29
CA ARG A 7 -10.87 3.62 -14.30
C ARG A 7 -9.70 2.88 -13.68
N VAL A 8 -9.99 2.02 -12.70
CA VAL A 8 -8.99 1.14 -12.08
C VAL A 8 -8.89 -0.14 -12.90
N GLU A 9 -7.68 -0.48 -13.31
CA GLU A 9 -7.37 -1.73 -14.02
C GLU A 9 -6.11 -2.36 -13.41
N ILE A 10 -6.06 -3.69 -13.38
CA ILE A 10 -4.89 -4.45 -12.95
C ILE A 10 -4.38 -5.20 -14.18
N ALA A 11 -3.14 -4.93 -14.58
CA ALA A 11 -2.50 -5.66 -15.67
C ALA A 11 -2.33 -7.14 -15.28
N GLU A 12 -2.56 -8.07 -16.22
CA GLU A 12 -2.48 -9.52 -15.97
C GLU A 12 -1.14 -9.93 -15.34
N ALA A 13 -0.03 -9.36 -15.82
CA ALA A 13 1.32 -9.63 -15.30
C ALA A 13 1.52 -9.16 -13.84
N GLU A 14 0.73 -8.21 -13.36
CA GLU A 14 0.85 -7.62 -12.02
C GLU A 14 -0.15 -8.20 -11.02
N LYS A 15 -1.04 -9.13 -11.42
CA LYS A 15 -2.09 -9.66 -10.52
C LYS A 15 -1.54 -10.25 -9.23
N SER A 16 -0.60 -11.20 -9.34
CA SER A 16 -0.01 -11.86 -8.18
C SER A 16 0.75 -10.89 -7.28
N ARG A 17 1.47 -9.92 -7.89
CA ARG A 17 2.16 -8.88 -7.14
C ARG A 17 1.16 -7.96 -6.40
N THR A 18 0.06 -7.62 -7.05
CA THR A 18 -1.02 -6.81 -6.46
C THR A 18 -1.66 -7.52 -5.28
N GLU A 19 -1.97 -8.82 -5.41
CA GLU A 19 -2.49 -9.64 -4.32
C GLU A 19 -1.53 -9.67 -3.11
N ASN A 20 -0.23 -9.85 -3.36
CA ASN A 20 0.77 -9.81 -2.30
C ASN A 20 0.84 -8.45 -1.58
N LEU A 21 0.76 -7.35 -2.34
CA LEU A 21 0.73 -6.01 -1.77
C LEU A 21 -0.53 -5.78 -0.93
N VAL A 22 -1.69 -6.26 -1.41
CA VAL A 22 -2.96 -6.19 -0.66
C VAL A 22 -2.84 -6.95 0.66
N GLU A 23 -2.28 -8.17 0.68
CA GLU A 23 -2.11 -8.91 1.94
C GLU A 23 -1.13 -8.21 2.89
N ARG A 24 0.00 -7.68 2.40
CA ARG A 24 0.96 -6.95 3.23
C ARG A 24 0.37 -5.68 3.85
N LEU A 25 -0.49 -4.98 3.09
CA LEU A 25 -1.09 -3.72 3.52
C LEU A 25 -2.39 -3.91 4.32
N MET A 26 -3.21 -4.89 3.99
CA MET A 26 -4.59 -5.02 4.51
C MET A 26 -4.83 -6.34 5.25
N GLY A 27 -3.86 -7.24 5.26
CA GLY A 27 -3.91 -8.50 5.99
C GLY A 27 -3.92 -8.33 7.51
N LYS A 28 -4.01 -9.48 8.20
CA LYS A 28 -4.16 -9.53 9.66
C LYS A 28 -2.86 -9.30 10.43
N LYS A 29 -1.70 -9.33 9.77
CA LYS A 29 -0.38 -9.17 10.40
C LYS A 29 0.05 -7.70 10.39
N PRO A 30 -0.08 -6.95 11.50
CA PRO A 30 0.27 -5.53 11.54
C PRO A 30 1.77 -5.28 11.33
N GLU A 31 2.63 -6.25 11.63
CA GLU A 31 4.08 -6.13 11.48
C GLU A 31 4.49 -5.97 10.01
N LEU A 32 3.81 -6.68 9.10
CA LEU A 32 4.06 -6.57 7.66
C LEU A 32 3.64 -5.22 7.11
N ARG A 33 2.52 -4.68 7.60
CA ARG A 33 2.04 -3.34 7.26
C ARG A 33 3.02 -2.29 7.76
N PHE A 34 3.46 -2.40 9.01
CA PHE A 34 4.43 -1.48 9.61
C PHE A 34 5.73 -1.45 8.81
N GLN A 35 6.33 -2.63 8.53
CA GLN A 35 7.54 -2.72 7.71
C GLN A 35 7.35 -2.05 6.34
N PHE A 36 6.26 -2.37 5.62
CA PHE A 36 5.99 -1.78 4.31
C PHE A 36 5.91 -0.26 4.35
N ILE A 37 5.23 0.30 5.36
CA ILE A 37 5.11 1.76 5.52
C ILE A 37 6.48 2.37 5.80
N GLN A 38 7.27 1.81 6.71
CA GLN A 38 8.60 2.34 7.03
C GLN A 38 9.54 2.32 5.81
N GLU A 39 9.48 1.29 4.98
CA GLU A 39 10.34 1.17 3.78
C GLU A 39 9.98 2.19 2.67
N ASN A 40 8.71 2.61 2.58
CA ASN A 40 8.20 3.37 1.43
C ASN A 40 7.80 4.82 1.77
N ALA A 41 7.59 5.14 3.04
CA ALA A 41 7.17 6.47 3.47
C ALA A 41 8.36 7.27 4.01
N GLN A 42 8.78 8.28 3.24
CA GLN A 42 9.94 9.14 3.54
C GLN A 42 9.90 9.80 4.93
N PHE A 43 8.70 9.97 5.53
CA PHE A 43 8.52 10.69 6.79
C PHE A 43 7.98 9.81 7.93
N ALA A 44 7.74 8.51 7.70
CA ALA A 44 7.13 7.66 8.72
C ALA A 44 8.08 7.33 9.89
N ALA A 45 9.40 7.35 9.66
CA ALA A 45 10.39 7.19 10.73
C ALA A 45 10.51 8.41 11.67
N ALA A 46 10.11 9.60 11.20
CA ALA A 46 10.28 10.85 11.96
C ALA A 46 9.07 11.18 12.87
N ALA A 47 7.94 10.49 12.71
CA ALA A 47 6.68 10.79 13.40
C ALA A 47 6.33 9.81 14.54
N VAL A 48 7.25 8.90 14.90
CA VAL A 48 7.06 7.98 16.02
C VAL A 48 7.78 8.53 17.24
N ASP A 49 7.12 9.45 17.93
CA ASP A 49 7.46 9.74 19.32
C ASP A 49 7.08 8.50 20.15
N ILE A 50 8.06 7.92 20.83
CA ILE A 50 7.90 6.83 21.80
C ILE A 50 7.19 7.36 23.04
#